data_AF-A0A3P5WVE3-F1
#
_entry.id   AF-A0A3P5WVE3-F1
#
_cell.length_a   1.000
_cell.length_b   1.000
_cell.length_c   1.000
_cell.angle_alpha   90.00
_cell.angle_beta   90.00
_cell.angle_gamma   90.00
#
_symmetry.space_group_name_H-M   'P 1'
#
loop_
_entity.id
_entity.type
_entity.pdbx_description
1 polymer ?
#
loop_
_entity_poly.entity_id
_entity_poly.type
_entity_poly.pdbx_seq_one_letter_code
_entity_poly.pdbx_strand_id
1 'polypeptide(L)' 'MIKTISRRHILSKQIQRKRLDMYTQAKRFGLTHPIVVARSQELDYLLNKFQGIKTA' A
#
# COMPACT_ATOMS: atom_id res chain seq x y z
N MET A 1 16.37 21.66 -13.09
CA MET A 1 14.90 21.50 -13.19
C MET A 1 14.41 20.64 -12.04
N ILE A 2 13.73 21.23 -11.05
CA ILE A 2 13.08 20.49 -9.98
C ILE A 2 11.84 19.82 -10.59
N LYS A 3 11.86 18.50 -10.77
CA LYS A 3 10.67 17.77 -11.19
C LYS A 3 9.63 17.86 -10.08
N THR A 4 8.54 18.57 -10.31
CA THR A 4 7.39 18.63 -9.41
C THR A 4 6.80 17.22 -9.28
N ILE A 5 7.08 16.55 -8.16
CA ILE A 5 6.55 15.21 -7.90
C ILE A 5 5.06 15.35 -7.60
N SER A 6 4.21 14.77 -8.44
CA SER A 6 2.76 14.81 -8.22
C SER A 6 2.36 13.96 -7.02
N ARG A 7 1.32 14.37 -6.29
CA ARG A 7 0.75 13.59 -5.16
C ARG A 7 0.42 12.14 -5.57
N ARG A 8 -0.04 11.95 -6.81
CA ARG A 8 -0.33 10.64 -7.39
C ARG A 8 0.94 9.79 -7.54
N HIS A 9 2.07 10.39 -7.93
CA HIS A 9 3.35 9.70 -8.00
C HIS A 9 3.85 9.27 -6.62
N ILE A 10 3.73 10.13 -5.61
CA ILE A 10 4.08 9.82 -4.22
C ILE A 10 3.25 8.63 -3.72
N LEU A 11 1.94 8.68 -3.94
CA LEU A 11 1.02 7.65 -3.49
C LEU A 11 1.28 6.30 -4.19
N SER A 12 1.57 6.32 -5.50
CA SER A 12 1.98 5.12 -6.25
C SER A 12 3.25 4.49 -5.67
N LYS A 13 4.25 5.30 -5.30
CA LYS A 13 5.47 4.80 -4.64
C LYS A 13 5.19 4.20 -3.26
N GLN A 14 4.28 4.79 -2.48
CA GLN A 14 3.86 4.23 -1.19
C GLN A 14 3.16 2.87 -1.37
N ILE A 15 2.24 2.75 -2.33
CA ILE A 15 1.56 1.49 -2.66
C ILE A 15 2.57 0.40 -3.05
N GLN A 16 3.54 0.72 -3.90
CA GLN A 16 4.58 -0.24 -4.31
C GLN A 16 5.40 -0.73 -3.12
N ARG A 17 5.85 0.18 -2.25
CA ARG A 17 6.60 -0.18 -1.05
C ARG A 17 5.77 -1.04 -0.10
N LYS A 18 4.50 -0.70 0.10
CA LYS A 18 3.59 -1.43 0.98
C LYS A 18 3.28 -2.84 0.48
N ARG A 19 3.10 -3.00 -0.84
CA ARG A 19 2.97 -4.32 -1.49
C ARG A 19 4.18 -5.20 -1.22
N LEU A 20 5.38 -4.66 -1.38
CA LEU A 20 6.61 -5.41 -1.16
C LEU A 20 6.75 -5.87 0.31
N ASP A 21 6.46 -4.99 1.27
CA ASP A 21 6.45 -5.34 2.69
C ASP A 21 5.41 -6.44 2.97
N MET A 22 4.16 -6.27 2.53
CA MET A 22 3.11 -7.28 2.71
C MET A 22 3.51 -8.66 2.17
N TYR A 23 4.07 -8.72 0.96
CA TYR A 23 4.55 -10.00 0.39
C TYR A 23 5.72 -10.60 1.18
N THR A 24 6.60 -9.75 1.70
CA THR A 24 7.72 -10.19 2.55
C THR A 24 7.21 -10.79 3.86
N GLN A 25 6.25 -10.12 4.51
CA GLN A 25 5.61 -10.62 5.72
C GLN A 25 4.80 -11.89 5.46
N ALA A 26 4.08 -11.96 4.33
CA ALA A 26 3.32 -13.14 3.92
C ALA A 26 4.21 -14.36 3.71
N LYS A 27 5.38 -14.18 3.09
CA LYS A 27 6.36 -15.27 2.93
C LYS A 27 6.93 -15.75 4.27
N ARG A 28 7.06 -14.85 5.25
CA ARG A 28 7.63 -15.17 6.57
C ARG A 28 6.62 -15.79 7.53
N PHE A 29 5.40 -15.28 7.54
CA PHE A 29 4.40 -15.57 8.59
C PHE A 29 3.14 -16.27 8.06
N GLY A 30 2.95 -16.32 6.74
CA GLY A 30 1.71 -16.80 6.12
C GLY A 30 0.67 -15.71 5.89
N LEU A 31 -0.28 -15.96 4.99
CA LEU A 31 -1.27 -14.96 4.55
C LEU A 31 -2.29 -14.58 5.62
N THR A 32 -2.60 -15.50 6.54
CA THR A 32 -3.60 -15.30 7.60
C THR A 32 -3.01 -14.67 8.85
N HIS A 33 -1.69 -14.47 8.90
CA HIS A 33 -1.05 -13.90 10.08
C HIS A 33 -1.56 -12.48 10.33
N PRO A 34 -1.91 -12.08 11.57
CA PRO A 34 -2.52 -10.78 11.86
C PRO A 34 -1.72 -9.58 11.30
N ILE A 35 -0.39 -9.67 11.32
CA ILE A 35 0.49 -8.64 10.75
C ILE A 35 0.28 -8.51 9.23
N VAL A 36 0.14 -9.62 8.51
CA VAL A 36 -0.05 -9.62 7.05
C VAL A 36 -1.43 -9.09 6.69
N VAL A 37 -2.45 -9.46 7.45
CA VAL A 37 -3.82 -8.94 7.31
C VAL A 37 -3.87 -7.43 7.59
N ALA A 38 -3.21 -6.95 8.64
CA ALA A 38 -3.13 -5.51 8.91
C ALA A 38 -2.42 -4.77 7.76
N ARG A 39 -1.32 -5.33 7.22
CA ARG A 39 -0.62 -4.75 6.06
C ARG A 39 -1.48 -4.75 4.79
N SER A 40 -2.30 -5.76 4.56
CA SER A 40 -3.21 -5.78 3.41
C SER A 40 -4.31 -4.73 3.55
N GLN A 41 -4.87 -4.52 4.75
CA GLN A 41 -5.86 -3.46 5.01
C GLN A 41 -5.27 -2.06 4.81
N GLU A 42 -4.04 -1.82 5.28
CA GLU A 42 -3.35 -0.55 5.04
C GLU A 42 -3.05 -0.33 3.55
N LEU A 43 -2.73 -1.39 2.80
CA LEU A 43 -2.54 -1.32 1.36
C LEU A 43 -3.86 -0.99 0.64
N ASP A 44 -4.97 -1.60 1.03
CA ASP A 44 -6.29 -1.31 0.48
C ASP A 44 -6.70 0.15 0.69
N TYR A 45 -6.45 0.70 1.88
CA TYR A 45 -6.69 2.13 2.13
C TYR A 45 -5.91 3.03 1.15
N LEU A 46 -4.63 2.71 0.90
CA LEU A 46 -3.81 3.46 -0.05
C LEU A 46 -4.31 3.31 -1.50
N LEU A 47 -4.77 2.12 -1.88
CA LEU A 47 -5.35 1.86 -3.20
C LEU A 47 -6.66 2.64 -3.39
N ASN A 48 -7.55 2.62 -2.40
CA ASN A 48 -8.80 3.38 -2.42
C ASN A 48 -8.54 4.88 -2.54
N LYS A 49 -7.59 5.41 -1.77
CA LYS A 49 -7.15 6.81 -1.86
C LYS A 49 -6.58 7.14 -3.24
N PHE A 50 -5.84 6.23 -3.86
CA PHE A 50 -5.28 6.43 -5.20
C PHE A 50 -6.33 6.43 -6.30
N GLN A 51 -7.37 5.60 -6.13
CA GLN A 51 -8.50 5.51 -7.05
C GLN A 51 -9.56 6.59 -6.81
N GLY A 52 -9.46 7.34 -5.71
CA GLY A 52 -10.46 8.35 -5.33
C GLY A 52 -11.75 7.72 -4.80
N ILE A 53 -11.72 6.44 -4.41
CA ILE A 53 -12.84 5.75 -3.79
C ILE A 53 -12.95 6.27 -2.36
N LYS A 54 -14.09 6.88 -2.04
CA LYS A 54 -14.44 7.19 -0.64
C LYS A 54 -14.90 5.88 0.00
N THR A 55 -14.07 5.30 0.84
CA THR A 55 -14.52 4.31 1.80
C THR A 55 -15.39 5.04 2.83
N ALA A 56 -16.66 4.65 2.93
CA ALA A 56 -17.65 5.18 3.88
C ALA A 56 -17.25 4.91 5.33
#